data_AF-A0A8T2TAF0-F1
#
_entry.id   AF-A0A8T2TAF0-F1
#
_cell.length_a   1.000
_cell.length_b   1.000
_cell.length_c   1.000
_cell.angle_alpha   90.00
_cell.angle_beta   90.00
_cell.angle_gamma   90.00
#
_symmetry.space_group_name_H-M   'P 1'
#
loop_
_entity.id
_entity.type
_entity.pdbx_description
1 polymer ?
#
loop_
_entity_poly.entity_id
_entity_poly.type
_entity_poly.pdbx_seq_one_letter_code
_entity_poly.pdbx_strand_id
1 'polypeptide(L)'
;MEPNLLSEEMVLCLSSIYLKLAKQQSSMDWETSSNISHSTLSSKWSFTSKNTTSWNQSRDVTEEIELVDPYRIISKSIRKNVGPYQYYQEVTSNLLDYGKIPRAAPFLKKLMNLLERLRNVDLRGLAHHQKLSFWINIYNVCMMHAFLEHGIPDSPHKVVSLMGKAVINVGGHCLSALAIEHFILRLPSDFSHVEMKNKERTVERLMWGTYGLDWPEPLVNFALCCGSWSSPALRVYTAHEIENELEVARDEYLQAAVGVTPSKIFIPKLLDWYMRDFAKDAQSLVEWISDQLPSGVGYSLPKCLNIRHTSETIEVMPYDFNFRYLFALQP
;
A
#
# COMPACT_ATOMS: atom_id res chain seq x y z
N MET A 1 -25.05 -9.54 -2.11
CA MET A 1 -24.19 -8.59 -1.36
C MET A 1 -23.55 -7.69 -2.40
N GLU A 2 -23.47 -6.41 -2.08
CA GLU A 2 -22.82 -5.42 -2.94
C GLU A 2 -21.35 -5.81 -3.20
N PRO A 3 -20.85 -5.72 -4.45
CA PRO A 3 -19.48 -6.12 -4.79
C PRO A 3 -18.42 -5.42 -3.93
N ASN A 4 -18.58 -4.12 -3.65
CA ASN A 4 -17.63 -3.33 -2.86
C ASN A 4 -17.50 -3.87 -1.42
N LEU A 5 -18.62 -4.00 -0.70
CA LEU A 5 -18.64 -4.59 0.65
C LEU A 5 -18.01 -5.99 0.68
N LEU A 6 -18.25 -6.82 -0.35
CA LEU A 6 -17.63 -8.13 -0.45
C LEU A 6 -16.09 -8.01 -0.53
N SER A 7 -15.58 -7.14 -1.41
CA SER A 7 -14.14 -6.93 -1.57
C SER A 7 -13.47 -6.37 -0.30
N GLU A 8 -14.15 -5.45 0.39
CA GLU A 8 -13.70 -4.86 1.66
C GLU A 8 -13.60 -5.93 2.76
N GLU A 9 -14.66 -6.73 2.92
CA GLU A 9 -14.68 -7.84 3.88
C GLU A 9 -13.56 -8.86 3.63
N MET A 10 -13.19 -9.09 2.37
CA MET A 10 -12.11 -10.01 2.01
C MET A 10 -10.75 -9.50 2.44
N VAL A 11 -10.43 -8.22 2.19
CA VAL A 11 -9.17 -7.61 2.64
C VAL A 11 -9.09 -7.64 4.17
N LEU A 12 -10.17 -7.29 4.88
CA LEU A 12 -10.23 -7.35 6.34
C LEU A 12 -10.06 -8.78 6.89
N CYS A 13 -10.69 -9.76 6.24
CA CYS A 13 -10.59 -11.16 6.62
C CYS A 13 -9.16 -11.69 6.46
N LEU A 14 -8.51 -11.39 5.33
CA LEU A 14 -7.12 -11.76 5.08
C LEU A 14 -6.16 -11.04 6.03
N SER A 15 -6.38 -9.74 6.29
CA SER A 15 -5.61 -8.99 7.28
C SER A 15 -5.67 -9.65 8.65
N SER A 16 -6.87 -10.06 9.07
CA SER A 16 -7.07 -10.79 10.33
C SER A 16 -6.32 -12.13 10.35
N ILE A 17 -6.28 -12.86 9.23
CA ILE A 17 -5.50 -14.11 9.12
C ILE A 17 -4.02 -13.83 9.36
N TYR A 18 -3.43 -12.88 8.63
CA TYR A 18 -2.01 -12.52 8.76
C TYR A 18 -1.66 -12.07 10.18
N LEU A 19 -2.47 -11.21 10.78
CA LEU A 19 -2.26 -10.73 12.15
C LEU A 19 -2.38 -11.84 13.19
N LYS A 20 -3.24 -12.85 12.99
CA LYS A 20 -3.33 -14.02 13.88
C LYS A 20 -2.17 -15.01 13.70
N LEU A 21 -1.61 -15.09 12.49
CA LEU A 21 -0.42 -15.90 12.21
C LEU A 21 0.87 -15.21 12.71
N ALA A 22 0.89 -13.88 12.79
CA ALA A 22 2.03 -13.15 13.30
C ALA A 22 2.39 -13.58 14.75
N LYS A 23 3.68 -13.75 15.00
CA LYS A 23 4.24 -13.75 16.36
C LYS A 23 3.90 -12.41 16.98
N GLN A 24 3.25 -12.43 18.14
CA GLN A 24 3.21 -11.22 18.93
C GLN A 24 4.66 -10.93 19.27
N GLN A 25 5.16 -9.77 18.82
CA GLN A 25 6.32 -9.19 19.46
C GLN A 25 5.95 -9.14 20.94
N SER A 26 6.81 -9.66 21.82
CA SER A 26 6.62 -9.55 23.26
C SER A 26 6.50 -8.07 23.58
N SER A 27 5.28 -7.55 23.65
CA SER A 27 5.01 -6.36 24.43
C SER A 27 5.36 -6.78 25.84
N MET A 28 6.33 -6.10 26.44
CA MET A 28 6.51 -6.13 27.88
C MET A 28 5.13 -5.96 28.53
N ASP A 29 4.84 -6.82 29.50
CA ASP A 29 3.51 -7.07 30.09
C ASP A 29 2.70 -5.78 30.33
N TRP A 30 1.55 -5.63 29.66
CA TRP A 30 0.53 -4.64 30.04
C TRP A 30 -0.68 -5.28 30.73
N GLU A 31 -0.60 -6.55 31.10
CA GLU A 31 -1.62 -7.15 31.96
C GLU A 31 -1.36 -6.79 33.44
N THR A 32 -1.83 -5.61 33.86
CA THR A 32 -2.46 -5.51 35.18
C THR A 32 -3.41 -4.32 35.27
N SER A 33 -4.71 -4.64 35.25
CA SER A 33 -5.86 -3.83 35.68
C SER A 33 -6.11 -2.54 34.87
N SER A 34 -7.30 -2.30 34.31
CA SER A 34 -8.58 -2.39 34.99
C SER A 34 -9.72 -2.22 33.98
N ASN A 35 -10.79 -2.96 34.23
CA ASN A 35 -12.11 -2.73 33.65
C ASN A 35 -12.53 -1.27 33.81
N ILE A 36 -13.07 -0.64 32.74
CA ILE A 36 -14.22 0.27 32.80
C ILE A 36 -14.85 0.39 31.39
N SER A 37 -16.17 0.41 31.43
CA SER A 37 -17.17 0.30 30.37
C SER A 37 -17.32 1.55 29.48
N HIS A 38 -17.83 1.32 28.26
CA HIS A 38 -18.67 2.18 27.41
C HIS A 38 -18.51 3.72 27.46
N SER A 39 -18.16 4.34 26.34
CA SER A 39 -19.03 5.30 25.62
C SER A 39 -18.40 5.83 24.33
N THR A 40 -19.27 6.05 23.34
CA THR A 40 -19.03 6.76 22.07
C THR A 40 -18.56 8.18 22.29
N LEU A 41 -17.57 8.65 21.51
CA LEU A 41 -17.51 10.06 21.09
C LEU A 41 -16.55 10.27 19.92
N SER A 42 -17.07 10.95 18.90
CA SER A 42 -16.34 11.56 17.80
C SER A 42 -15.28 12.55 18.30
N SER A 43 -14.18 12.69 17.58
CA SER A 43 -13.55 14.01 17.44
C SER A 43 -12.60 14.09 16.26
N LYS A 44 -12.94 15.03 15.35
CA LYS A 44 -12.03 15.70 14.43
C LYS A 44 -10.85 16.28 15.21
N TRP A 45 -9.63 16.15 14.70
CA TRP A 45 -8.47 16.89 15.21
C TRP A 45 -8.01 17.94 14.19
N SER A 46 -7.99 19.18 14.66
CA SER A 46 -7.38 20.34 14.02
C SER A 46 -6.17 20.76 14.85
N PHE A 47 -4.99 20.80 14.25
CA PHE A 47 -3.76 21.25 14.90
C PHE A 47 -3.58 22.77 14.77
N THR A 48 -3.50 23.46 15.90
CA THR A 48 -2.89 24.80 15.98
C THR A 48 -1.60 24.72 16.78
N SER A 49 -0.50 25.04 16.10
CA SER A 49 0.85 25.17 16.66
C SER A 49 1.01 26.50 17.40
N LYS A 50 1.48 26.46 18.66
CA LYS A 50 2.19 27.57 19.30
C LYS A 50 3.28 27.04 20.22
N ASN A 51 4.52 27.33 19.84
CA ASN A 51 5.71 27.24 20.69
C ASN A 51 5.82 28.49 21.58
N THR A 52 6.23 28.31 22.84
CA THR A 52 7.06 29.29 23.58
C THR A 52 7.84 28.62 24.72
N THR A 53 9.17 28.52 24.53
CA THR A 53 10.30 28.80 25.45
C THR A 53 10.41 28.21 26.88
N SER A 54 11.54 27.49 27.07
CA SER A 54 12.60 27.70 28.08
C SER A 54 12.66 26.86 29.38
N TRP A 55 13.57 25.86 29.33
CA TRP A 55 14.51 25.35 30.36
C TRP A 55 14.01 24.91 31.74
N ASN A 56 14.16 23.60 32.05
CA ASN A 56 15.15 23.14 33.04
C ASN A 56 15.38 21.62 32.97
N GLN A 57 16.62 21.24 33.30
CA GLN A 57 17.14 19.87 33.36
C GLN A 57 16.35 18.99 34.34
N SER A 58 15.73 17.94 33.80
CA SER A 58 15.57 16.66 34.48
C SER A 58 15.93 15.57 33.48
N ARG A 59 16.86 14.69 33.87
CA ARG A 59 17.17 13.45 33.16
C ARG A 59 15.93 12.57 33.21
N ASP A 60 15.04 12.73 32.24
CA ASP A 60 14.01 11.74 31.97
C ASP A 60 14.62 10.71 31.03
N VAL A 61 14.78 9.49 31.54
CA VAL A 61 14.95 8.30 30.73
C VAL A 61 13.58 8.01 30.11
N THR A 62 13.20 8.82 29.12
CA THR A 62 12.20 8.38 28.15
C THR A 62 12.93 7.35 27.30
N GLU A 63 12.61 6.07 27.46
CA GLU A 63 12.90 5.06 26.46
C GLU A 63 12.37 5.58 25.13
N GLU A 64 13.27 6.14 24.33
CA GLU A 64 12.97 6.65 23.01
C GLU A 64 12.55 5.45 22.18
N ILE A 65 11.25 5.37 21.85
CA ILE A 65 10.77 4.49 20.79
C ILE A 65 11.62 4.85 19.57
N GLU A 66 12.60 4.00 19.22
CA GLU A 66 13.38 4.15 18.00
C GLU A 66 12.36 4.14 16.85
N LEU A 67 12.03 5.31 16.34
CA LEU A 67 11.23 5.46 15.13
C LEU A 67 12.01 4.84 13.97
N VAL A 68 11.75 3.57 13.71
CA VAL A 68 12.39 2.81 12.65
C VAL A 68 11.82 3.28 11.32
N ASP A 69 12.68 3.79 10.43
CA ASP A 69 12.33 4.06 9.03
C ASP A 69 11.90 2.75 8.36
N PRO A 70 10.61 2.55 8.04
CA PRO A 70 10.13 1.30 7.49
C PRO A 70 10.73 1.06 6.11
N TYR A 71 11.13 2.08 5.36
CA TYR A 71 11.67 1.93 4.01
C TYR A 71 13.20 2.00 3.96
N ARG A 72 13.87 2.21 5.12
CA ARG A 72 15.34 2.23 5.25
C ARG A 72 16.02 3.19 4.27
N ILE A 73 15.38 4.34 4.03
CA ILE A 73 15.77 5.30 2.99
C ILE A 73 17.00 6.09 3.41
N ILE A 74 17.08 6.48 4.69
CA ILE A 74 18.20 7.24 5.25
C ILE A 74 18.85 6.40 6.35
N SER A 75 20.18 6.53 6.50
CA SER A 75 20.95 5.80 7.51
C SER A 75 20.35 5.97 8.91
N LYS A 76 20.51 4.93 9.75
CA LYS A 76 20.00 4.85 11.14
C LYS A 76 20.33 6.07 12.03
N SER A 77 21.29 6.90 11.64
CA SER A 77 21.75 8.09 12.34
C SER A 77 20.86 9.33 12.15
N ILE A 78 19.92 9.34 11.20
CA ILE A 78 19.04 10.48 10.94
C ILE A 78 17.60 10.07 11.25
N ARG A 79 16.99 10.71 12.25
CA ARG A 79 15.57 10.52 12.56
C ARG A 79 14.74 11.06 11.40
N LYS A 80 13.98 10.19 10.74
CA LYS A 80 13.03 10.53 9.70
C LYS A 80 11.62 10.52 10.28
N ASN A 81 10.85 11.56 10.03
CA ASN A 81 9.42 11.54 10.30
C ASN A 81 8.73 10.69 9.23
N VAL A 82 8.32 9.48 9.60
CA VAL A 82 7.65 8.53 8.70
C VAL A 82 6.13 8.75 8.66
N GLY A 83 5.62 9.78 9.33
CA GLY A 83 4.19 10.07 9.38
C GLY A 83 3.38 8.96 10.06
N PRO A 84 2.14 8.72 9.62
CA PRO A 84 1.26 7.69 10.21
C PRO A 84 1.83 6.27 10.18
N TYR A 85 2.82 5.98 9.32
CA TYR A 85 3.49 4.68 9.25
C TYR A 85 4.16 4.26 10.56
N GLN A 86 4.44 5.19 11.48
CA GLN A 86 4.91 4.87 12.83
C GLN A 86 3.91 4.02 13.64
N TYR A 87 2.63 4.02 13.26
CA TYR A 87 1.56 3.27 13.92
C TYR A 87 1.15 2.00 13.16
N TYR A 88 1.87 1.64 12.10
CA TYR A 88 1.57 0.43 11.33
C TYR A 88 2.26 -0.77 11.96
N GLN A 89 1.53 -1.88 12.07
CA GLN A 89 2.08 -3.15 12.46
C GLN A 89 2.74 -3.83 11.26
N GLU A 90 4.03 -4.11 11.40
CA GLU A 90 4.80 -4.84 10.40
C GLU A 90 4.64 -6.36 10.56
N VAL A 91 4.40 -7.04 9.44
CA VAL A 91 4.37 -8.50 9.34
C VAL A 91 5.33 -8.95 8.24
N THR A 92 6.40 -9.62 8.64
CA THR A 92 7.45 -10.18 7.77
C THR A 92 7.43 -11.71 7.81
N SER A 93 8.16 -12.36 6.91
CA SER A 93 8.16 -13.83 6.77
C SER A 93 8.58 -14.57 8.04
N ASN A 94 9.56 -14.05 8.78
CA ASN A 94 10.04 -14.62 10.05
C ASN A 94 9.04 -14.45 11.22
N LEU A 95 8.11 -13.50 11.10
CA LEU A 95 7.05 -13.28 12.08
C LEU A 95 5.87 -14.22 11.85
N LEU A 96 5.70 -14.81 10.68
CA LEU A 96 4.60 -15.75 10.43
C LEU A 96 4.87 -17.10 11.10
N ASP A 97 3.94 -17.50 11.97
CA ASP A 97 3.94 -18.78 12.64
C ASP A 97 2.73 -19.60 12.18
N TYR A 98 2.97 -20.48 11.20
CA TYR A 98 1.95 -21.40 10.68
C TYR A 98 1.48 -22.43 11.72
N GLY A 99 2.20 -22.59 12.85
CA GLY A 99 1.67 -23.34 14.01
C GLY A 99 0.43 -22.68 14.62
N LYS A 100 0.19 -21.38 14.36
CA LYS A 100 -0.98 -20.63 14.82
C LYS A 100 -2.19 -20.70 13.89
N ILE A 101 -2.16 -21.50 12.83
CA ILE A 101 -3.32 -21.73 11.95
C ILE A 101 -4.63 -22.00 12.73
N PRO A 102 -4.66 -22.76 13.85
CA PRO A 102 -5.87 -22.93 14.64
C PRO A 102 -6.50 -21.61 15.12
N ARG A 103 -5.70 -20.58 15.42
CA ARG A 103 -6.19 -19.24 15.82
C ARG A 103 -6.80 -18.47 14.65
N ALA A 104 -6.33 -18.75 13.43
CA ALA A 104 -6.84 -18.15 12.19
C ALA A 104 -8.00 -18.94 11.58
N ALA A 105 -8.31 -20.15 12.08
CA ALA A 105 -9.29 -21.07 11.50
C ALA A 105 -10.69 -20.45 11.25
N PRO A 106 -11.26 -19.63 12.16
CA PRO A 106 -12.55 -18.97 11.88
C PRO A 106 -12.48 -18.03 10.67
N PHE A 107 -11.38 -17.30 10.52
CA PHE A 107 -11.17 -16.38 9.41
C PHE A 107 -10.86 -17.13 8.10
N LEU A 108 -10.11 -18.24 8.15
CA LEU A 108 -9.92 -19.10 6.98
C LEU A 108 -11.26 -19.66 6.47
N LYS A 109 -12.13 -20.11 7.38
CA LYS A 109 -13.49 -20.55 7.02
C LYS A 109 -14.32 -19.41 6.42
N LYS A 110 -14.24 -18.20 7.00
CA LYS A 110 -14.90 -17.00 6.45
C LYS A 110 -14.38 -16.69 5.05
N LEU A 111 -13.07 -16.72 4.83
CA LEU A 111 -12.44 -16.47 3.54
C LEU A 111 -12.93 -17.43 2.45
N MET A 112 -13.03 -18.74 2.75
CA MET A 112 -13.58 -19.71 1.80
C MET A 112 -15.02 -19.37 1.39
N ASN A 113 -15.85 -18.90 2.33
CA ASN A 113 -17.20 -18.45 2.02
C ASN A 113 -17.21 -17.16 1.17
N LEU A 114 -16.32 -16.21 1.45
CA LEU A 114 -16.21 -14.98 0.66
C LEU A 114 -15.74 -15.27 -0.77
N LEU A 115 -14.76 -16.18 -0.96
CA LEU A 115 -14.29 -16.62 -2.28
C LEU A 115 -15.42 -17.28 -3.10
N GLU A 116 -16.25 -18.12 -2.48
CA GLU A 116 -17.41 -18.72 -3.15
C GLU A 116 -18.44 -17.67 -3.59
N ARG A 117 -18.59 -16.60 -2.80
CA ARG A 117 -19.50 -15.50 -3.14
C ARG A 117 -18.91 -14.61 -4.24
N LEU A 118 -17.61 -14.39 -4.22
CA LEU A 118 -16.88 -13.65 -5.25
C LEU A 118 -17.00 -14.33 -6.63
N ARG A 119 -16.96 -15.67 -6.65
CA ARG A 119 -17.18 -16.45 -7.88
C ARG A 119 -18.51 -16.14 -8.57
N ASN A 120 -19.53 -15.72 -7.82
CA ASN A 120 -20.87 -15.46 -8.34
C ASN A 120 -21.24 -13.96 -8.31
N VAL A 121 -20.28 -13.07 -8.09
CA VAL A 121 -20.54 -11.63 -8.02
C VAL A 121 -20.93 -11.07 -9.39
N ASP A 122 -21.91 -10.18 -9.43
CA ASP A 122 -22.27 -9.44 -10.64
C ASP A 122 -21.65 -8.04 -10.56
N LEU A 123 -20.82 -7.70 -11.54
CA LEU A 123 -20.15 -6.40 -11.64
C LEU A 123 -20.83 -5.46 -12.65
N ARG A 124 -21.93 -5.88 -13.28
CA ARG A 124 -22.64 -5.05 -14.25
C ARG A 124 -23.27 -3.85 -13.56
N GLY A 125 -23.12 -2.68 -14.19
CA GLY A 125 -23.71 -1.44 -13.70
C GLY A 125 -22.96 -0.77 -12.55
N LEU A 126 -21.77 -1.26 -12.17
CA LEU A 126 -20.91 -0.53 -11.24
C LEU A 126 -20.42 0.78 -11.86
N ALA A 127 -20.52 1.86 -11.09
CA ALA A 127 -19.94 3.15 -11.45
C ALA A 127 -18.41 3.13 -11.32
N HIS A 128 -17.74 4.15 -11.87
CA HIS A 128 -16.28 4.26 -11.86
C HIS A 128 -15.65 4.01 -10.48
N HIS A 129 -16.08 4.75 -9.44
CA HIS A 129 -15.54 4.60 -8.07
C HIS A 129 -15.80 3.21 -7.46
N GLN A 130 -16.93 2.60 -7.80
CA GLN A 130 -17.23 1.23 -7.37
C GLN A 130 -16.29 0.23 -8.05
N LYS A 131 -16.04 0.36 -9.36
CA LYS A 131 -15.06 -0.49 -10.07
C LYS A 131 -13.65 -0.29 -9.48
N LEU A 132 -13.23 0.95 -9.29
CA LEU A 132 -11.89 1.31 -8.81
C LEU A 132 -11.60 0.71 -7.44
N SER A 133 -12.42 1.03 -6.43
CA SER A 133 -12.25 0.49 -5.07
C SER A 133 -12.35 -1.03 -5.04
N PHE A 134 -13.29 -1.62 -5.79
CA PHE A 134 -13.44 -3.07 -5.89
C PHE A 134 -12.17 -3.73 -6.45
N TRP A 135 -11.65 -3.27 -7.58
CA TRP A 135 -10.50 -3.90 -8.23
C TRP A 135 -9.19 -3.70 -7.46
N ILE A 136 -8.99 -2.57 -6.79
CA ILE A 136 -7.85 -2.38 -5.87
C ILE A 136 -7.92 -3.40 -4.74
N ASN A 137 -9.07 -3.53 -4.09
CA ASN A 137 -9.26 -4.52 -3.03
C ASN A 137 -9.04 -5.95 -3.55
N ILE A 138 -9.59 -6.31 -4.71
CA ILE A 138 -9.43 -7.65 -5.29
C ILE A 138 -7.98 -7.94 -5.67
N TYR A 139 -7.23 -6.97 -6.18
CA TYR A 139 -5.79 -7.13 -6.40
C TYR A 139 -5.06 -7.47 -5.10
N ASN A 140 -5.30 -6.68 -4.04
CA ASN A 140 -4.68 -6.88 -2.73
C ASN A 140 -5.07 -8.26 -2.14
N VAL A 141 -6.35 -8.63 -2.22
CA VAL A 141 -6.86 -9.96 -1.84
C VAL A 141 -6.13 -11.07 -2.61
N CYS A 142 -5.97 -10.91 -3.92
CA CYS A 142 -5.34 -11.90 -4.78
C CYS A 142 -3.89 -12.17 -4.36
N MET A 143 -3.12 -11.10 -4.09
CA MET A 143 -1.74 -11.22 -3.62
C MET A 143 -1.65 -11.86 -2.23
N MET A 144 -2.47 -11.39 -1.28
CA MET A 144 -2.53 -11.97 0.07
C MET A 144 -2.93 -13.45 0.05
N HIS A 145 -3.95 -13.81 -0.73
CA HIS A 145 -4.39 -15.20 -0.87
C HIS A 145 -3.30 -16.08 -1.49
N ALA A 146 -2.62 -15.60 -2.53
CA ALA A 146 -1.57 -16.34 -3.21
C ALA A 146 -0.38 -16.68 -2.30
N PHE A 147 0.02 -15.78 -1.40
CA PHE A 147 1.07 -16.09 -0.42
C PHE A 147 0.62 -17.11 0.63
N LEU A 148 -0.66 -17.14 1.01
CA LEU A 148 -1.19 -18.18 1.91
C LEU A 148 -1.26 -19.54 1.21
N GLU A 149 -1.61 -19.56 -0.08
CA GLU A 149 -1.78 -20.79 -0.87
C GLU A 149 -0.45 -21.39 -1.35
N HIS A 150 0.45 -20.54 -1.85
CA HIS A 150 1.69 -20.96 -2.50
C HIS A 150 2.94 -20.73 -1.64
N GLY A 151 2.78 -20.07 -0.48
CA GLY A 151 3.88 -19.68 0.39
C GLY A 151 4.58 -18.39 -0.07
N ILE A 152 5.48 -17.91 0.78
CA ILE A 152 6.27 -16.71 0.52
C ILE A 152 7.47 -17.06 -0.38
N PRO A 153 7.65 -16.38 -1.53
CA PRO A 153 8.83 -16.53 -2.37
C PRO A 153 10.13 -16.18 -1.65
N ASP A 154 11.17 -16.95 -1.92
CA ASP A 154 12.53 -16.75 -1.40
C ASP A 154 13.40 -15.84 -2.29
N SER A 155 12.88 -15.35 -3.41
CA SER A 155 13.64 -14.59 -4.40
C SER A 155 12.78 -13.64 -5.24
N PRO A 156 13.34 -12.49 -5.68
CA PRO A 156 12.65 -11.48 -6.49
C PRO A 156 11.91 -12.02 -7.72
N HIS A 157 12.58 -12.85 -8.53
CA HIS A 157 12.01 -13.39 -9.77
C HIS A 157 10.78 -14.29 -9.51
N LYS A 158 10.72 -14.94 -8.34
CA LYS A 158 9.57 -15.76 -7.96
C LYS A 158 8.37 -14.91 -7.52
N VAL A 159 8.56 -13.68 -7.03
CA VAL A 159 7.45 -12.76 -6.72
C VAL A 159 6.70 -12.36 -8.00
N VAL A 160 7.43 -11.99 -9.06
CA VAL A 160 6.82 -11.66 -10.36
C VAL A 160 6.12 -12.89 -10.96
N SER A 161 6.75 -14.07 -10.88
CA SER A 161 6.10 -15.32 -11.30
C SER A 161 4.84 -15.63 -10.48
N LEU A 162 4.83 -15.30 -9.19
CA LEU A 162 3.68 -15.47 -8.32
C LEU A 162 2.52 -14.55 -8.74
N MET A 163 2.76 -13.30 -9.11
CA MET A 163 1.69 -12.38 -9.57
C MET A 163 0.92 -12.94 -10.77
N GLY A 164 1.60 -13.66 -11.68
CA GLY A 164 0.95 -14.34 -12.80
C GLY A 164 0.15 -15.60 -12.41
N LYS A 165 0.54 -16.26 -11.31
CA LYS A 165 -0.10 -17.47 -10.77
C LYS A 165 -1.18 -17.18 -9.73
N ALA A 166 -1.11 -16.02 -9.08
CA ALA A 166 -2.09 -15.50 -8.15
C ALA A 166 -3.36 -15.25 -8.93
N VAL A 167 -4.24 -16.24 -9.00
CA VAL A 167 -5.48 -16.22 -9.79
C VAL A 167 -6.67 -16.27 -8.84
N ILE A 168 -7.63 -15.39 -9.08
CA ILE A 168 -8.88 -15.33 -8.33
C ILE A 168 -10.08 -15.37 -9.28
N ASN A 169 -11.16 -16.03 -8.86
CA ASN A 169 -12.38 -16.13 -9.66
C ASN A 169 -13.35 -15.01 -9.26
N VAL A 170 -13.63 -14.11 -10.19
CA VAL A 170 -14.56 -12.99 -10.01
C VAL A 170 -15.69 -13.12 -11.02
N GLY A 171 -16.91 -13.35 -10.54
CA GLY A 171 -18.09 -13.46 -11.40
C GLY A 171 -17.99 -14.55 -12.48
N GLY A 172 -17.26 -15.64 -12.20
CA GLY A 172 -17.03 -16.75 -13.12
C GLY A 172 -15.75 -16.63 -13.96
N HIS A 173 -15.03 -15.51 -13.87
CA HIS A 173 -13.82 -15.26 -14.64
C HIS A 173 -12.57 -15.38 -13.76
N CYS A 174 -11.65 -16.26 -14.17
CA CYS A 174 -10.35 -16.39 -13.52
C CYS A 174 -9.40 -15.29 -13.99
N LEU A 175 -8.98 -14.45 -13.06
CA LEU A 175 -8.13 -13.28 -13.29
C LEU A 175 -6.88 -13.36 -12.43
N SER A 176 -5.71 -13.13 -13.02
CA SER A 176 -4.47 -13.03 -12.24
C SER A 176 -4.28 -11.63 -11.64
N ALA A 177 -3.53 -11.52 -10.54
CA ALA A 177 -3.14 -10.22 -9.97
C ALA A 177 -2.45 -9.34 -11.03
N LEU A 178 -1.58 -9.94 -11.85
CA LEU A 178 -0.92 -9.25 -12.97
C LEU A 178 -1.94 -8.70 -13.99
N ALA A 179 -2.97 -9.49 -14.32
CA ALA A 179 -4.01 -9.05 -15.25
C ALA A 179 -4.90 -7.95 -14.67
N ILE A 180 -5.23 -8.02 -13.37
CA ILE A 180 -6.00 -6.99 -12.68
C ILE A 180 -5.21 -5.67 -12.68
N GLU A 181 -3.92 -5.71 -12.34
CA GLU A 181 -3.09 -4.51 -12.36
C GLU A 181 -3.01 -3.91 -13.77
N HIS A 182 -2.57 -4.67 -14.77
CA HIS A 182 -2.19 -4.11 -16.07
C HIS A 182 -3.33 -3.96 -17.09
N PHE A 183 -4.42 -4.71 -16.94
CA PHE A 183 -5.53 -4.70 -17.92
C PHE A 183 -6.86 -4.21 -17.34
N ILE A 184 -6.93 -3.95 -16.04
CA ILE A 184 -8.14 -3.40 -15.41
C ILE A 184 -7.84 -2.05 -14.76
N LEU A 185 -6.87 -2.02 -13.83
CA LEU A 185 -6.55 -0.83 -13.05
C LEU A 185 -5.68 0.17 -13.81
N ARG A 186 -4.74 -0.30 -14.62
CA ARG A 186 -3.90 0.56 -15.47
C ARG A 186 -4.50 0.62 -16.87
N LEU A 187 -4.87 1.81 -17.34
CA LEU A 187 -5.07 2.01 -18.78
C LEU A 187 -3.76 1.68 -19.51
N PRO A 188 -3.75 0.84 -20.56
CA PRO A 188 -2.57 0.69 -21.40
C PRO A 188 -2.24 2.05 -22.04
N SER A 189 -1.06 2.59 -21.71
CA SER A 189 -0.59 3.90 -22.17
C SER A 189 -0.44 3.99 -23.70
N ASP A 190 -0.41 2.85 -24.40
CA ASP A 190 -0.07 2.73 -25.83
C ASP A 190 -1.12 2.00 -26.68
N PHE A 191 -2.40 2.34 -26.55
CA PHE A 191 -3.38 1.94 -27.59
C PHE A 191 -3.29 2.78 -28.88
N SER A 192 -2.51 3.87 -28.90
CA SER A 192 -2.41 4.78 -30.06
C SER A 192 -1.31 4.41 -31.07
N HIS A 193 -0.30 3.61 -30.73
CA HIS A 193 0.86 3.42 -31.63
C HIS A 193 1.41 1.99 -31.82
N VAL A 194 0.67 0.95 -31.42
CA VAL A 194 1.13 -0.43 -31.71
C VAL A 194 0.05 -1.24 -32.41
N GLU A 195 0.11 -1.25 -33.75
CA GLU A 195 -0.49 -2.28 -34.60
C GLU A 195 0.08 -3.65 -34.21
N MET A 196 -0.52 -4.30 -33.21
CA MET A 196 -0.14 -5.65 -32.79
C MET A 196 -1.31 -6.59 -33.07
N LYS A 197 -1.10 -7.47 -34.05
CA LYS A 197 -1.96 -8.58 -34.45
C LYS A 197 -1.71 -9.77 -33.53
N ASN A 198 -2.67 -10.19 -32.70
CA ASN A 198 -2.82 -11.59 -32.21
C ASN A 198 -4.06 -11.78 -31.32
N LYS A 199 -4.59 -13.03 -31.30
CA LYS A 199 -5.82 -13.49 -30.60
C LYS A 199 -5.85 -13.22 -29.09
N GLU A 200 -4.71 -13.16 -28.40
CA GLU A 200 -4.62 -12.92 -26.95
C GLU A 200 -5.13 -11.52 -26.55
N ARG A 201 -4.95 -10.51 -27.42
CA ARG A 201 -5.52 -9.16 -27.23
C ARG A 201 -7.05 -9.14 -27.24
N THR A 202 -7.72 -10.13 -27.84
CA THR A 202 -9.20 -10.16 -27.84
C THR A 202 -9.73 -10.37 -26.44
N VAL A 203 -9.07 -11.23 -25.64
CA VAL A 203 -9.48 -11.50 -24.26
C VAL A 203 -9.16 -10.29 -23.39
N GLU A 204 -7.94 -9.75 -23.46
CA GLU A 204 -7.56 -8.55 -22.70
C GLU A 204 -8.45 -7.34 -23.01
N ARG A 205 -8.74 -7.09 -24.30
CA ARG A 205 -9.62 -6.00 -24.73
C ARG A 205 -11.08 -6.24 -24.35
N LEU A 206 -11.53 -7.49 -24.29
CA LEU A 206 -12.85 -7.85 -23.80
C LEU A 206 -12.95 -7.65 -22.29
N MET A 207 -11.92 -8.06 -21.53
CA MET A 207 -11.84 -7.84 -20.08
C MET A 207 -11.81 -6.34 -19.78
N TRP A 208 -11.03 -5.58 -20.54
CA TRP A 208 -11.03 -4.11 -20.51
C TRP A 208 -12.44 -3.54 -20.74
N GLY A 209 -13.07 -3.89 -21.86
CA GLY A 209 -14.38 -3.34 -22.23
C GLY A 209 -15.50 -3.72 -21.27
N THR A 210 -15.33 -4.81 -20.50
CA THR A 210 -16.34 -5.31 -19.56
C THR A 210 -16.10 -4.83 -18.13
N TYR A 211 -14.84 -4.80 -17.69
CA TYR A 211 -14.46 -4.61 -16.28
C TYR A 211 -13.52 -3.44 -16.04
N GLY A 212 -12.91 -2.91 -17.09
CA GLY A 212 -11.95 -1.81 -17.02
C GLY A 212 -12.56 -0.54 -16.44
N LEU A 213 -11.66 0.30 -15.94
CA LEU A 213 -12.00 1.62 -15.46
C LEU A 213 -12.40 2.53 -16.62
N ASP A 214 -13.28 3.48 -16.31
CA ASP A 214 -13.75 4.45 -17.31
C ASP A 214 -12.66 5.48 -17.68
N TRP A 215 -11.68 5.72 -16.79
CA TRP A 215 -10.49 6.58 -17.00
C TRP A 215 -9.31 6.09 -16.14
N PRO A 216 -8.05 6.54 -16.37
CA PRO A 216 -6.90 6.07 -15.59
C PRO A 216 -6.90 6.71 -14.21
N GLU A 217 -6.43 5.95 -13.22
CA GLU A 217 -6.20 6.47 -11.87
C GLU A 217 -4.71 6.29 -11.50
N PRO A 218 -3.86 7.32 -11.65
CA PRO A 218 -2.45 7.28 -11.27
C PRO A 218 -2.18 6.87 -9.82
N LEU A 219 -3.09 7.18 -8.89
CA LEU A 219 -2.88 6.94 -7.47
C LEU A 219 -2.98 5.47 -7.07
N VAL A 220 -3.44 4.58 -7.96
CA VAL A 220 -3.42 3.12 -7.72
C VAL A 220 -2.02 2.61 -7.38
N ASN A 221 -0.96 3.26 -7.88
CA ASN A 221 0.43 2.94 -7.55
C ASN A 221 0.69 2.88 -6.03
N PHE A 222 0.01 3.73 -5.24
CA PHE A 222 0.14 3.81 -3.79
C PHE A 222 -0.85 2.91 -3.04
N ALA A 223 -1.73 2.21 -3.76
CA ALA A 223 -2.77 1.36 -3.21
C ALA A 223 -2.54 -0.14 -3.39
N LEU A 224 -1.76 -0.50 -4.42
CA LEU A 224 -1.47 -1.89 -4.77
C LEU A 224 -0.30 -2.45 -3.95
N CYS A 225 -0.62 -3.28 -2.98
CA CYS A 225 0.37 -3.94 -2.12
C CYS A 225 0.65 -5.35 -2.63
N CYS A 226 1.79 -5.54 -3.29
CA CYS A 226 2.22 -6.87 -3.76
C CYS A 226 2.95 -7.69 -2.68
N GLY A 227 2.98 -7.22 -1.44
CA GLY A 227 3.58 -7.90 -0.29
C GLY A 227 5.10 -7.92 -0.27
N SER A 228 5.73 -6.93 -0.91
CA SER A 228 7.19 -6.70 -0.85
C SER A 228 7.54 -5.62 0.17
N TRP A 229 8.81 -5.53 0.56
CA TRP A 229 9.29 -4.50 1.47
C TRP A 229 9.07 -3.10 0.89
N SER A 230 9.30 -2.90 -0.41
CA SER A 230 9.06 -1.60 -1.07
C SER A 230 7.58 -1.29 -1.33
N SER A 231 6.65 -2.21 -1.07
CA SER A 231 5.21 -1.99 -1.30
C SER A 231 4.63 -0.90 -0.39
N PRO A 232 3.56 -0.22 -0.84
CA PRO A 232 2.74 0.61 0.06
C PRO A 232 2.07 -0.25 1.14
N ALA A 233 1.51 0.42 2.15
CA ALA A 233 0.80 -0.29 3.20
C ALA A 233 -0.51 -0.89 2.68
N LEU A 234 -0.93 -1.98 3.31
CA LEU A 234 -2.18 -2.63 2.95
C LEU A 234 -3.35 -1.85 3.53
N ARG A 235 -4.34 -1.53 2.69
CA ARG A 235 -5.53 -0.76 3.05
C ARG A 235 -6.78 -1.37 2.44
N VAL A 236 -7.92 -1.01 3.02
CA VAL A 236 -9.24 -1.28 2.50
C VAL A 236 -9.74 -0.01 1.84
N TYR A 237 -10.27 -0.13 0.62
CA TYR A 237 -10.79 1.00 -0.14
C TYR A 237 -12.29 0.88 -0.32
N THR A 238 -13.00 1.99 -0.15
CA THR A 238 -14.46 2.06 -0.21
C THR A 238 -14.91 2.90 -1.39
N ALA A 239 -16.06 2.57 -1.99
CA ALA A 239 -16.51 3.27 -3.20
C ALA A 239 -16.86 4.75 -2.96
N HIS A 240 -17.21 5.12 -1.74
CA HIS A 240 -17.67 6.48 -1.41
C HIS A 240 -16.54 7.43 -1.03
N GLU A 241 -15.40 6.91 -0.57
CA GLU A 241 -14.23 7.70 -0.15
C GLU A 241 -12.98 7.44 -1.00
N ILE A 242 -13.08 6.66 -2.09
CA ILE A 242 -11.92 6.17 -2.86
C ILE A 242 -10.92 7.27 -3.26
N GLU A 243 -11.39 8.44 -3.69
CA GLU A 243 -10.53 9.56 -4.09
C GLU A 243 -9.67 10.04 -2.90
N ASN A 244 -10.31 10.30 -1.77
CA ASN A 244 -9.67 10.73 -0.53
C ASN A 244 -8.75 9.63 0.05
N GLU A 245 -9.20 8.38 0.06
CA GLU A 245 -8.41 7.23 0.53
C GLU A 245 -7.12 7.04 -0.28
N LEU A 246 -7.17 7.28 -1.60
CA LEU A 246 -6.02 7.23 -2.50
C LEU A 246 -5.05 8.39 -2.27
N GLU A 247 -5.55 9.61 -2.05
CA GLU A 247 -4.72 10.76 -1.68
C GLU A 247 -4.00 10.52 -0.36
N VAL A 248 -4.71 10.04 0.66
CA VAL A 248 -4.11 9.65 1.96
C VAL A 248 -3.10 8.50 1.76
N ALA A 249 -3.30 7.60 0.79
CA ALA A 249 -2.36 6.52 0.49
C ALA A 249 -1.06 7.03 -0.08
N ARG A 250 -1.16 7.92 -1.06
CA ARG A 250 -0.03 8.63 -1.63
C ARG A 250 0.73 9.40 -0.56
N ASP A 251 0.06 10.25 0.20
CA ASP A 251 0.72 11.19 1.11
C ASP A 251 1.48 10.47 2.22
N GLU A 252 0.84 9.49 2.87
CA GLU A 252 1.50 8.70 3.90
C GLU A 252 2.67 7.87 3.34
N TYR A 253 2.50 7.26 2.16
CA TYR A 253 3.58 6.50 1.52
C TYR A 253 4.76 7.40 1.15
N LEU A 254 4.52 8.55 0.52
CA LEU A 254 5.58 9.48 0.11
C LEU A 254 6.32 10.03 1.33
N GLN A 255 5.61 10.41 2.39
CA GLN A 255 6.24 10.85 3.63
C GLN A 255 7.15 9.76 4.22
N ALA A 256 6.70 8.50 4.21
CA ALA A 256 7.46 7.37 4.74
C ALA A 256 8.61 6.93 3.80
N ALA A 257 8.44 7.00 2.48
CA ALA A 257 9.32 6.38 1.48
C ALA A 257 10.24 7.37 0.73
N VAL A 258 9.98 8.68 0.78
CA VAL A 258 10.87 9.69 0.18
C VAL A 258 11.82 10.25 1.23
N GLY A 259 13.11 10.24 0.93
CA GLY A 259 14.15 10.83 1.77
C GLY A 259 14.65 12.12 1.16
N VAL A 260 14.87 13.15 1.97
CA VAL A 260 15.48 14.40 1.47
C VAL A 260 16.62 14.79 2.38
N THR A 261 17.73 15.13 1.73
CA THR A 261 18.93 15.68 2.34
C THR A 261 19.24 17.02 1.68
N PRO A 262 20.13 17.85 2.25
CA PRO A 262 20.50 19.12 1.63
C PRO A 262 21.10 19.01 0.22
N SER A 263 21.57 17.83 -0.21
CA SER A 263 22.20 17.60 -1.50
C SER A 263 21.47 16.61 -2.42
N LYS A 264 20.62 15.72 -1.88
CA LYS A 264 19.98 14.63 -2.62
C LYS A 264 18.55 14.35 -2.17
N ILE A 265 17.74 13.87 -3.11
CA ILE A 265 16.41 13.31 -2.89
C ILE A 265 16.47 11.81 -3.19
N PHE A 266 16.02 11.00 -2.25
CA PHE A 266 15.91 9.55 -2.39
C PHE A 266 14.45 9.20 -2.67
N ILE A 267 14.20 8.53 -3.79
CA ILE A 267 12.84 8.16 -4.21
C ILE A 267 12.69 6.64 -4.23
N PRO A 268 11.50 6.10 -3.89
CA PRO A 268 11.24 4.68 -4.06
C PRO A 268 11.21 4.30 -5.55
N LYS A 269 11.67 3.08 -5.87
CA LYS A 269 11.66 2.55 -7.24
C LYS A 269 10.29 2.61 -7.93
N LEU A 270 9.22 2.60 -7.13
CA LEU A 270 7.85 2.76 -7.61
C LEU A 270 7.65 4.07 -8.41
N LEU A 271 8.20 5.19 -7.94
CA LEU A 271 8.09 6.48 -8.65
C LEU A 271 8.94 6.50 -9.92
N ASP A 272 10.02 5.72 -9.99
CA ASP A 272 10.85 5.58 -11.19
C ASP A 272 10.14 4.74 -12.26
N TRP A 273 9.54 3.61 -11.90
CA TRP A 273 8.80 2.76 -12.84
C TRP A 273 7.57 3.45 -13.43
N TYR A 274 6.85 4.19 -12.60
CA TYR A 274 5.57 4.81 -12.98
C TYR A 274 5.67 6.33 -13.08
N MET A 275 6.86 6.87 -13.35
CA MET A 275 7.10 8.32 -13.43
C MET A 275 6.09 9.02 -14.34
N ARG A 276 5.74 8.40 -15.47
CA ARG A 276 4.81 8.96 -16.47
C ARG A 276 3.39 9.17 -15.95
N ASP A 277 3.01 8.52 -14.85
CA ASP A 277 1.72 8.70 -14.21
C ASP A 277 1.65 10.04 -13.44
N PHE A 278 2.80 10.65 -13.13
CA PHE A 278 2.91 11.84 -12.28
C PHE A 278 3.67 13.00 -12.93
N ALA A 279 4.61 12.70 -13.84
CA ALA A 279 5.59 13.63 -14.35
C ALA A 279 6.07 13.26 -15.76
N LYS A 280 6.49 14.27 -16.52
CA LYS A 280 7.01 14.10 -17.89
C LYS A 280 8.52 13.81 -17.93
N ASP A 281 9.23 14.23 -16.90
CA ASP A 281 10.69 14.15 -16.76
C ASP A 281 11.11 14.19 -15.29
N ALA A 282 12.39 13.96 -15.02
CA ALA A 282 12.93 13.96 -13.66
C ALA A 282 12.73 15.30 -12.92
N GLN A 283 12.69 16.42 -13.64
CA GLN A 283 12.50 17.74 -13.02
C GLN A 283 11.06 17.89 -12.51
N SER A 284 10.08 17.65 -13.38
CA SER A 284 8.67 17.67 -13.03
C SER A 284 8.32 16.63 -11.97
N LEU A 285 9.06 15.52 -11.88
CA LEU A 285 8.91 14.55 -10.80
C LEU A 285 9.31 15.15 -9.44
N VAL A 286 10.41 15.90 -9.38
CA VAL A 286 10.84 16.58 -8.15
C VAL A 286 9.85 17.65 -7.74
N GLU A 287 9.36 18.44 -8.69
CA GLU A 287 8.31 19.44 -8.45
C GLU A 287 7.05 18.77 -7.90
N TRP A 288 6.58 17.70 -8.55
CA TRP A 288 5.40 16.94 -8.09
C TRP A 288 5.58 16.37 -6.69
N ILE A 289 6.70 15.69 -6.39
CA ILE A 289 7.00 15.15 -5.05
C ILE A 289 6.97 16.26 -4.01
N SER A 290 7.52 17.42 -4.34
CA SER A 290 7.60 18.56 -3.41
C SER A 290 6.23 19.12 -3.07
N ASP A 291 5.31 19.14 -4.04
CA ASP A 291 3.93 19.57 -3.84
C ASP A 291 3.13 18.58 -2.98
N GLN A 292 3.48 17.28 -3.01
CA GLN A 292 2.79 16.26 -2.20
C GLN A 292 3.31 16.15 -0.77
N LEU A 293 4.57 16.55 -0.50
CA LEU A 293 5.15 16.40 0.83
C LEU A 293 4.65 17.48 1.80
N PRO A 294 4.39 17.16 3.08
CA PRO A 294 3.86 18.13 4.05
C PRO A 294 4.76 19.35 4.23
N SER A 295 4.16 20.53 4.11
CA SER A 295 4.81 21.84 4.28
C SER A 295 5.20 22.08 5.75
N GLY A 296 6.30 21.50 6.20
CA GLY A 296 6.79 21.66 7.58
C GLY A 296 7.84 20.64 8.03
N VAL A 297 8.00 19.54 7.31
CA VAL A 297 8.92 18.46 7.69
C VAL A 297 10.29 18.70 7.05
N GLY A 298 10.98 19.81 7.38
CA GLY A 298 12.41 20.01 7.03
C GLY A 298 12.81 19.82 5.56
N TYR A 299 11.84 19.69 4.65
CA TYR A 299 12.01 19.51 3.21
C TYR A 299 12.32 20.88 2.59
N SER A 300 13.39 21.53 3.07
CA SER A 300 14.06 22.47 2.20
C SER A 300 14.69 21.64 1.09
N LEU A 301 14.03 21.58 -0.06
CA LEU A 301 14.65 21.14 -1.29
C LEU A 301 16.06 21.72 -1.35
N PRO A 302 17.07 20.95 -1.79
CA PRO A 302 18.37 21.51 -2.09
C PRO A 302 18.16 22.81 -2.87
N LYS A 303 18.51 23.96 -2.27
CA LYS A 303 18.49 25.27 -2.97
C LYS A 303 19.36 25.24 -4.24
N CYS A 304 20.12 24.17 -4.41
CA CYS A 304 20.99 23.82 -5.52
C CYS A 304 20.33 22.95 -6.61
N LEU A 305 19.00 22.89 -6.73
CA LEU A 305 18.32 22.42 -7.96
C LEU A 305 18.58 23.41 -9.12
N ASN A 306 19.86 23.60 -9.45
CA ASN A 306 20.27 24.17 -10.71
C ASN A 306 19.88 23.15 -11.78
N ILE A 307 18.97 23.59 -12.65
CA ILE A 307 18.25 22.90 -13.73
C ILE A 307 19.13 22.04 -14.67
N ARG A 308 20.46 22.04 -14.51
CA ARG A 308 21.43 21.39 -15.40
C ARG A 308 21.89 19.99 -14.97
N HIS A 309 21.64 19.54 -13.73
CA HIS A 309 22.17 18.26 -13.20
C HIS A 309 21.15 17.44 -12.37
N THR A 310 19.90 17.36 -12.83
CA THR A 310 18.81 16.65 -12.11
C THR A 310 19.11 15.17 -11.85
N SER A 311 19.84 14.49 -12.76
CA SER A 311 20.25 13.09 -12.61
C SER A 311 21.24 12.82 -11.47
N GLU A 312 21.98 13.83 -10.99
CA GLU A 312 22.91 13.70 -9.86
C GLU A 312 22.23 13.96 -8.50
N THR A 313 21.02 14.54 -8.53
CA THR A 313 20.29 14.99 -7.34
C THR A 313 19.25 13.98 -6.87
N ILE A 314 18.74 13.14 -7.79
CA ILE A 314 17.77 12.07 -7.48
C ILE A 314 18.50 10.74 -7.38
N GLU A 315 18.32 10.06 -6.25
CA GLU A 315 18.80 8.71 -6.03
C GLU A 315 17.60 7.75 -5.94
N VAL A 316 17.53 6.80 -6.87
CA VAL A 316 16.47 5.80 -6.88
C VAL A 316 16.85 4.66 -5.96
N MET A 317 16.07 4.45 -4.91
CA MET A 317 16.29 3.34 -3.98
C MET A 317 15.99 2.00 -4.66
N PRO A 318 16.81 0.96 -4.43
CA PRO A 318 16.56 -0.37 -4.98
C PRO A 318 15.21 -0.91 -4.47
N TYR A 319 14.52 -1.66 -5.33
CA TYR A 319 13.29 -2.33 -4.93
C TYR A 319 13.62 -3.58 -4.12
N ASP A 320 13.09 -3.66 -2.91
CA ASP A 320 13.29 -4.80 -2.00
C ASP A 320 12.06 -5.73 -2.07
N PHE A 321 12.29 -6.93 -2.61
CA PHE A 321 11.29 -7.97 -2.83
C PHE A 321 11.03 -8.85 -1.60
N ASN A 322 11.75 -8.65 -0.49
CA ASN A 322 11.51 -9.41 0.73
C ASN A 322 10.07 -9.23 1.20
N PHE A 323 9.45 -10.30 1.67
CA PHE A 323 8.04 -10.25 2.05
C PHE A 323 7.79 -9.30 3.22
N ARG A 324 6.80 -8.42 3.04
CA ARG A 324 6.29 -7.56 4.09
C ARG A 324 4.85 -7.12 3.82
N TYR A 325 4.06 -7.13 4.88
CA TYR A 325 2.84 -6.32 4.98
C TYR A 325 2.96 -5.30 6.10
N LEU A 326 2.38 -4.12 5.86
CA LEU A 326 2.17 -3.09 6.86
C LEU A 326 0.66 -2.92 7.02
N PHE A 327 0.14 -3.21 8.22
CA PHE A 327 -1.27 -3.06 8.54
C PHE A 327 -1.42 -1.85 9.46
N ALA A 328 -2.35 -0.95 9.15
CA ALA A 328 -2.71 0.09 10.11
C ALA A 328 -3.25 -0.59 11.38
N LEU A 329 -2.66 -0.32 12.54
CA LEU A 329 -3.34 -0.59 13.79
C LEU A 329 -4.56 0.34 13.81
N GLN A 330 -5.76 -0.23 13.86
CA GLN A 330 -6.97 0.60 13.90
C GLN A 330 -6.84 1.63 15.04
N PRO A 331 -7.19 2.90 14.81
CA PRO A 331 -7.20 3.92 15.85
C PRO A 331 -8.21 3.60 16.97
#